data_AF-A0A662TSU7-F1
#
_entry.id   AF-A0A662TSU7-F1
#
_cell.length_a   1.000
_cell.length_b   1.000
_cell.length_c   1.000
_cell.angle_alpha   90.00
_cell.angle_beta   90.00
_cell.angle_gamma   90.00
#
_symmetry.space_group_name_H-M   'P 1'
#
loop_
_entity.id
_entity.type
_entity.pdbx_description
1 polymer ?
#
loop_
_entity_poly.entity_id
_entity_poly.type
_entity_poly.pdbx_seq_one_letter_code
_entity_poly.pdbx_strand_id
1 'polypeptide(L)' 'MNIKIGKRKIGSTCPVYFIADIAANHDGDLERAKKLIRLAKKAGADAAKFQNFSAEKIVSDYGFKNLGGQQS' A
#
# COMPACT_ATOMS: atom_id res chain seq x y z
N MET A 1 -16.79 17.97 -5.67
CA MET A 1 -17.33 16.69 -5.15
C MET A 1 -16.63 16.38 -3.84
N ASN A 2 -17.36 15.96 -2.80
CA ASN A 2 -16.79 15.65 -1.49
C ASN A 2 -17.03 14.17 -1.15
N ILE A 3 -16.00 13.47 -0.67
CA ILE A 3 -16.07 12.07 -0.25
C ILE A 3 -15.69 11.98 1.24
N LYS A 4 -16.27 11.04 1.98
CA LYS A 4 -15.89 10.77 3.37
C LYS A 4 -15.17 9.43 3.47
N ILE A 5 -13.96 9.43 4.01
CA ILE A 5 -13.20 8.22 4.35
C ILE A 5 -12.96 8.22 5.86
N GLY A 6 -13.55 7.25 6.55
CA GLY A 6 -13.54 7.18 8.01
C GLY A 6 -14.08 8.47 8.63
N LYS A 7 -13.21 9.20 9.35
CA LYS A 7 -13.55 10.46 10.02
C LYS A 7 -13.19 11.72 9.19
N ARG A 8 -12.54 11.58 8.04
CA ARG A 8 -12.08 12.70 7.20
C ARG A 8 -13.03 12.95 6.03
N LYS A 9 -13.27 14.21 5.71
CA LYS A 9 -13.86 14.64 4.43
C LYS A 9 -12.72 15.00 3.48
N ILE A 10 -12.83 14.58 2.23
CA ILE A 10 -11.85 14.80 1.15
C ILE A 10 -12.58 15.56 0.04
N GLY A 11 -11.98 16.64 -0.42
CA GLY A 11 -12.54 17.53 -1.43
C GLY A 11 -11.62 18.72 -1.65
N SER A 12 -11.92 19.54 -2.67
CA SER A 12 -11.07 20.66 -3.09
C SER A 12 -10.87 21.76 -2.03
N THR A 13 -11.77 21.84 -1.04
CA THR A 13 -11.70 22.81 0.06
C THR A 13 -11.39 22.18 1.42
N CYS A 14 -11.08 20.89 1.45
CA CYS A 14 -10.73 20.17 2.68
C CYS A 14 -9.20 20.16 2.88
N PRO A 15 -8.71 19.91 4.11
CA PRO A 15 -7.29 19.64 4.34
C PRO A 15 -6.79 18.48 3.47
N VAL A 16 -5.51 18.53 3.09
CA VAL A 16 -4.85 17.47 2.32
C VAL A 16 -4.97 16.13 3.06
N TYR A 17 -5.31 15.08 2.32
CA TYR A 17 -5.42 13.73 2.84
C TYR A 17 -4.17 12.92 2.46
N PHE A 18 -3.32 12.60 3.44
CA PHE A 18 -2.05 11.92 3.17
C PHE A 18 -2.20 10.40 3.20
N ILE A 19 -1.82 9.75 2.10
CA ILE A 19 -1.75 8.29 1.99
C ILE A 19 -0.29 7.87 2.00
N ALA A 20 0.11 7.09 2.99
CA ALA A 20 1.41 6.41 3.01
C ALA A 20 1.33 5.15 2.14
N ASP A 21 2.04 5.15 1.01
CA ASP A 21 2.12 3.99 0.13
C ASP A 21 3.16 2.99 0.64
N ILE A 22 2.70 1.86 1.16
CA ILE A 22 3.54 0.77 1.67
C ILE A 22 3.81 -0.27 0.58
N ALA A 23 3.00 -0.29 -0.48
CA ALA A 23 3.07 -1.30 -1.54
C ALA A 23 3.16 -2.73 -0.99
N ALA A 24 4.22 -3.46 -1.35
CA ALA A 24 4.46 -4.86 -0.99
C ALA A 24 5.47 -5.03 0.16
N ASN A 25 5.96 -3.95 0.78
CA ASN A 25 7.08 -3.95 1.73
C ASN A 25 6.84 -4.70 3.06
N HIS A 26 5.71 -5.38 3.18
CA HIS A 26 5.41 -6.27 4.29
C HIS A 26 5.87 -7.71 4.04
N ASP A 27 6.25 -8.08 2.80
CA ASP A 27 6.82 -9.39 2.44
C ASP A 27 6.00 -10.59 2.93
N GLY A 28 4.67 -10.46 2.93
CA GLY A 28 3.77 -11.49 3.45
C GLY A 28 3.73 -11.63 4.98
N ASP A 29 4.54 -10.86 5.71
CA ASP A 29 4.61 -10.86 7.18
C ASP A 29 3.54 -9.91 7.78
N LEU A 30 2.58 -10.50 8.49
CA LEU A 30 1.49 -9.76 9.13
C LEU A 30 1.97 -8.81 10.24
N GLU A 31 2.98 -9.20 11.02
CA GLU A 31 3.50 -8.34 12.08
C GLU A 31 4.29 -7.16 11.49
N ARG A 32 5.03 -7.40 10.39
CA ARG A 32 5.65 -6.32 9.60
C ARG A 32 4.61 -5.36 9.05
N ALA A 33 3.50 -5.86 8.49
CA ALA A 33 2.39 -5.03 8.02
C ALA A 33 1.82 -4.15 9.15
N LYS A 34 1.55 -4.73 10.33
CA LYS A 34 1.08 -3.98 11.51
C LYS A 34 2.09 -2.92 11.96
N LYS A 35 3.39 -3.24 11.95
CA LYS A 35 4.46 -2.27 12.26
C LYS A 35 4.45 -1.08 11.30
N LEU A 36 4.33 -1.35 10.00
CA LEU A 36 4.28 -0.31 8.96
C LEU A 36 3.06 0.61 9.12
N ILE A 37 1.88 0.06 9.47
CA ILE A 37 0.68 0.86 9.80
C ILE A 37 0.95 1.82 10.97
N ARG A 38 1.57 1.32 12.05
CA ARG A 38 1.90 2.14 13.22
C ARG A 38 2.89 3.26 12.87
N LEU A 39 3.89 2.96 12.05
CA LEU A 39 4.86 3.95 11.58
C LEU A 39 4.21 5.02 10.69
N ALA A 40 3.35 4.62 9.74
CA ALA A 40 2.60 5.56 8.91
C ALA A 40 1.75 6.50 9.76
N LYS A 41 1.05 5.97 10.77
CA LYS A 41 0.28 6.79 11.70
C LYS A 41 1.16 7.75 12.51
N LYS A 42 2.30 7.27 13.01
CA LYS A 42 3.27 8.08 13.76
C LYS A 42 3.84 9.22 12.91
N ALA A 43 4.03 9.00 11.61
CA ALA A 43 4.48 10.01 10.65
C ALA A 43 3.40 11.04 10.28
N GLY A 44 2.15 10.87 10.74
CA GLY A 44 1.05 11.79 10.47
C GLY A 44 0.21 11.45 9.25
N ALA A 45 0.41 10.30 8.61
CA ALA A 45 -0.44 9.87 7.50
C ALA A 45 -1.89 9.64 7.97
N ASP A 46 -2.85 9.94 7.08
CA ASP A 46 -4.27 9.69 7.32
C ASP A 46 -4.65 8.26 6.96
N ALA A 47 -3.95 7.64 6.00
CA ALA A 47 -4.12 6.25 5.62
C ALA A 47 -2.79 5.56 5.29
N ALA A 48 -2.79 4.24 5.44
CA ALA A 48 -1.75 3.34 4.97
C ALA A 48 -2.34 2.52 3.80
N LYS A 49 -1.67 2.53 2.64
CA LYS A 49 -2.11 1.78 1.44
C LYS A 49 -1.17 0.60 1.20
N PHE A 50 -1.76 -0.59 1.10
CA PHE A 50 -1.08 -1.82 0.71
C PHE A 50 -1.51 -2.22 -0.69
N GLN A 51 -0.61 -2.84 -1.44
CA GLN A 51 -0.95 -3.50 -2.69
C GLN A 51 -1.12 -4.99 -2.41
N ASN A 52 -2.30 -5.52 -2.72
CA ASN A 52 -2.54 -6.95 -2.71
C ASN A 52 -2.49 -7.44 -4.15
N PHE A 53 -1.48 -8.23 -4.48
CA PHE A 53 -1.37 -8.87 -5.80
C PHE A 53 -1.17 -10.38 -5.67
N SER A 54 -1.70 -11.09 -6.66
CA SER A 54 -1.38 -12.50 -6.88
C SER A 54 -0.44 -12.56 -8.09
N ALA A 55 0.73 -13.18 -7.93
CA ALA A 55 1.75 -13.27 -8.98
C ALA A 55 1.18 -13.88 -10.27
N GLU A 56 0.29 -14.87 -10.14
CA GLU A 56 -0.42 -15.55 -11.23
C GLU A 56 -1.23 -14.61 -12.12
N LYS A 57 -1.64 -13.45 -11.60
CA LYS A 57 -2.46 -12.46 -12.32
C LYS A 57 -1.65 -11.34 -12.97
N ILE A 58 -0.36 -11.26 -12.68
CA ILE A 58 0.49 -10.13 -13.10
C ILE A 58 1.58 -10.58 -14.06
N VAL A 59 2.08 -11.80 -13.91
CA VAL A 59 3.19 -12.30 -14.72
C VAL A 59 2.72 -13.54 -15.49
N SER A 60 2.96 -13.56 -16.80
CA SER A 60 2.75 -14.79 -17.57
C SER A 60 3.71 -15.87 -17.05
N ASP A 61 3.28 -17.13 -17.13
CA ASP A 61 4.07 -18.27 -16.67
C ASP A 61 5.46 -18.32 -17.36
N TYR A 62 5.54 -17.84 -18.60
CA TYR A 62 6.80 -17.61 -19.31
C TYR A 62 7.64 -16.50 -18.68
N GLY A 63 7.05 -15.35 -18.36
CA GLY A 63 7.76 -14.24 -17.72
C GLY A 63 8.32 -14.65 -16.36
N PHE A 64 7.57 -15.42 -15.57
CA PHE A 64 8.01 -15.88 -14.25
C PHE A 64 9.19 -16.87 -14.34
N LYS A 65 9.13 -17.84 -15.26
CA LYS A 65 10.21 -18.83 -15.47
C LYS A 65 11.50 -18.20 -16.02
N ASN A 66 11.40 -17.07 -16.72
CA ASN A 66 12.55 -16.36 -17.30
C ASN A 66 13.03 -15.16 -16.47
N LEU A 67 12.36 -14.83 -15.36
CA LEU A 67 12.84 -13.83 -14.40
C LEU A 67 14.00 -14.45 -13.60
N GLY A 68 15.21 -14.31 -14.13
CA GLY A 68 16.43 -14.77 -13.49
C GLY A 68 16.71 -14.03 -12.19
N GLY A 69 16.17 -14.53 -11.08
CA GLY A 69 16.66 -14.33 -9.71
C GLY A 69 16.87 -12.89 -9.22
N GLN A 70 16.38 -11.86 -9.91
CA GLN A 70 16.51 -10.49 -9.43
C GLN A 70 15.48 -10.24 -8.34
N GLN A 71 15.94 -10.39 -7.09
CA GLN A 71 15.30 -9.79 -5.93
C GLN A 71 15.72 -8.33 -5.84
N SER A 72 14.73 -7.47 -5.64
CA SER A 72 14.88 -6.04 -5.37
C SER A 72 15.64 -5.77 -4.06
#